data_AF-A0AA97DBW8-F1
#
_entry.id   AF-A0AA97DBW8-F1
#
_cell.length_a   1.000
_cell.length_b   1.000
_cell.length_c   1.000
_cell.angle_alpha   90.00
_cell.angle_beta   90.00
_cell.angle_gamma   90.00
#
_symmetry.space_group_name_H-M   'P 1'
#
loop_
_entity.id
_entity.type
_entity.pdbx_description
1 polymer ?
#
loop_
_entity_poly.entity_id
_entity_poly.type
_entity_poly.pdbx_seq_one_letter_code
_entity_poly.pdbx_strand_id
1 'polypeptide(L)'
;MPESFWCKGYNLSSGPKWRLTCWEFSNKSMEPLGMKFEDVFDPRQMSRFNFHGHYYTDSQALDDILHFRCVDFDQYWANVNAEVEAMMANPMIRAMMPTAEQMKQGNAQVAKKPMGFSWMFDTNQEDWIHAFFGSREKQAAIPSFEEGFKLYHPDDQHPTYLDHGYDESKPLEQLTKADLDKAAAFRGGECLEDNHGDIYKPIAWKCADGHTFHSSVNAVLNGGHWCPECLAHEWNYAAMAKVNPFYAQVWNPQHDADDDYCIPMQYSAYDITKKIEEELKEK
;
A
#
# COMPACT_ATOMS: atom_id res chain seq x y z
N MET A 1 19.94 -0.70 -20.98
CA MET A 1 19.80 -0.61 -19.51
C MET A 1 21.19 -0.54 -18.91
N PRO A 2 21.47 0.46 -18.05
CA PRO A 2 22.73 0.51 -17.31
C PRO A 2 22.81 -0.65 -16.30
N GLU A 3 24.02 -1.06 -15.91
CA GLU A 3 24.20 -2.16 -14.94
C GLU A 3 23.54 -1.85 -13.59
N SER A 4 23.54 -0.57 -13.20
CA SER A 4 22.85 -0.06 -11.99
C SER A 4 21.34 -0.25 -11.99
N PHE A 5 20.75 -0.66 -13.13
CA PHE A 5 19.34 -1.03 -13.20
C PHE A 5 19.06 -2.31 -12.40
N TRP A 6 19.96 -3.29 -12.48
CA TRP A 6 19.74 -4.62 -11.95
C TRP A 6 19.84 -4.65 -10.43
N CYS A 7 19.07 -5.56 -9.81
CA CYS A 7 19.08 -5.80 -8.37
C CYS A 7 18.74 -4.57 -7.50
N LYS A 8 18.03 -3.59 -8.07
CA LYS A 8 17.53 -2.38 -7.39
C LYS A 8 16.00 -2.33 -7.40
N GLY A 9 15.39 -1.98 -6.27
CA GLY A 9 13.95 -1.77 -6.15
C GLY A 9 13.54 -0.39 -6.66
N TYR A 10 12.41 -0.29 -7.37
CA TYR A 10 11.94 0.96 -7.95
C TYR A 10 10.46 1.18 -7.66
N ASN A 11 10.12 2.40 -7.25
CA ASN A 11 8.74 2.83 -7.10
C ASN A 11 8.15 3.22 -8.46
N LEU A 12 7.11 2.51 -8.89
CA LEU A 12 6.40 2.80 -10.14
C LEU A 12 5.40 3.94 -9.94
N SER A 13 5.42 4.92 -10.83
CA SER A 13 4.45 6.03 -10.87
C SER A 13 4.28 6.54 -12.29
N SER A 14 3.11 7.10 -12.58
CA SER A 14 2.84 7.85 -13.82
C SER A 14 3.28 9.31 -13.76
N GLY A 15 3.86 9.75 -12.63
CA GLY A 15 4.42 11.10 -12.45
C GLY A 15 3.50 12.05 -11.67
N PRO A 16 3.97 13.30 -11.41
CA PRO A 16 3.30 14.22 -10.47
C PRO A 16 1.84 14.54 -10.80
N LYS A 17 1.49 14.72 -12.09
CA LYS A 17 0.10 15.00 -12.48
C LYS A 17 -0.88 13.85 -12.17
N TRP A 18 -0.36 12.63 -12.01
CA TRP A 18 -1.14 11.43 -11.70
C TRP A 18 -1.24 11.13 -10.19
N ARG A 19 -0.71 12.01 -9.34
CA ARG A 19 -0.90 11.97 -7.90
C ARG A 19 -2.32 12.41 -7.57
N LEU A 20 -3.26 11.51 -7.81
CA LEU A 20 -4.68 11.74 -7.58
C LEU A 20 -5.13 10.81 -6.46
N THR A 21 -5.93 11.36 -5.56
CA THR A 21 -6.74 10.55 -4.66
C THR A 21 -7.83 9.82 -5.43
N CYS A 22 -8.41 8.79 -4.81
CA CYS A 22 -9.52 8.05 -5.40
C CYS A 22 -10.69 8.95 -5.81
N TRP A 23 -11.03 9.95 -4.98
CA TRP A 23 -12.13 10.87 -5.27
C TRP A 23 -11.80 11.83 -6.42
N GLU A 24 -10.56 12.31 -6.55
CA GLU A 24 -10.13 13.17 -7.66
C GLU A 24 -10.14 12.41 -9.00
N PHE A 25 -9.61 11.19 -8.99
CA PHE A 25 -9.64 10.33 -10.17
C PHE A 25 -11.09 10.04 -10.59
N SER A 26 -11.94 9.67 -9.62
CA SER A 26 -13.35 9.38 -9.87
C SER A 26 -14.10 10.59 -10.41
N ASN A 27 -13.85 11.78 -9.86
CA ASN A 27 -14.44 13.03 -10.36
C ASN A 27 -14.04 13.29 -11.81
N LYS A 28 -12.77 13.09 -12.18
CA LYS A 28 -12.34 13.24 -13.57
C LYS A 28 -13.06 12.28 -14.52
N SER A 29 -13.32 11.04 -14.09
CA SER A 29 -14.09 10.08 -14.89
C SER A 29 -15.58 10.39 -14.98
N MET A 30 -16.17 11.00 -13.95
CA MET A 30 -17.62 11.17 -13.84
C MET A 30 -18.11 12.58 -14.19
N GLU A 31 -17.25 13.59 -14.14
CA GLU A 31 -17.58 14.98 -14.48
C GLU A 31 -18.20 15.11 -15.89
N PRO A 32 -17.71 14.41 -16.94
CA PRO A 32 -18.35 14.43 -18.26
C PRO A 32 -19.76 13.83 -18.28
N LEU A 33 -20.12 13.01 -17.30
CA LEU A 33 -21.46 12.47 -17.11
C LEU A 33 -22.35 13.38 -16.24
N GLY A 34 -21.84 14.52 -15.78
CA GLY A 34 -22.54 15.45 -14.91
C GLY A 34 -22.69 14.95 -13.47
N MET A 35 -21.80 14.06 -13.02
CA MET A 35 -21.81 13.47 -11.68
C MET A 35 -20.51 13.80 -10.93
N LYS A 36 -20.60 13.84 -9.61
CA LYS A 36 -19.47 13.95 -8.68
C LYS A 36 -19.39 12.72 -7.79
N PHE A 37 -18.25 12.51 -7.17
CA PHE A 37 -17.96 11.40 -6.26
C PHE A 37 -19.04 11.30 -5.18
N GLU A 38 -19.45 12.43 -4.62
CA GLU A 38 -20.46 12.56 -3.57
C GLU A 38 -21.86 12.15 -4.01
N ASP A 39 -22.15 12.16 -5.32
CA ASP A 39 -23.45 11.72 -5.85
C ASP A 39 -23.58 10.19 -5.84
N VAL A 40 -22.45 9.47 -5.84
CA VAL A 40 -22.38 8.02 -6.07
C VAL A 40 -21.88 7.26 -4.83
N PHE A 41 -20.97 7.84 -4.06
CA PHE A 41 -20.30 7.18 -2.95
C PHE A 41 -20.67 7.78 -1.60
N ASP A 42 -20.68 6.94 -0.56
CA ASP A 42 -20.85 7.34 0.83
C ASP A 42 -19.52 7.16 1.56
N PRO A 43 -18.92 8.22 2.14
CA PRO A 43 -17.59 8.15 2.75
C PRO A 43 -17.54 7.19 3.94
N ARG A 44 -18.69 6.88 4.55
CA ARG A 44 -18.81 5.92 5.65
C ARG A 44 -18.62 4.48 5.20
N GLN A 45 -18.78 4.22 3.91
CA GLN A 45 -18.63 2.88 3.30
C GLN A 45 -17.31 2.72 2.56
N MET A 46 -16.45 3.72 2.60
CA MET A 46 -15.15 3.73 1.92
C MET A 46 -14.04 3.37 2.90
N SER A 47 -13.10 2.54 2.45
CA SER A 47 -11.92 2.18 3.22
C SER A 47 -11.12 3.42 3.63
N ARG A 48 -10.68 3.46 4.88
CA ARG A 48 -9.84 4.56 5.40
C ARG A 48 -8.38 4.37 5.05
N PHE A 49 -7.97 3.12 4.99
CA PHE A 49 -6.62 2.68 4.69
C PHE A 49 -6.67 1.93 3.36
N ASN A 50 -5.84 2.35 2.41
CA ASN A 50 -5.63 1.62 1.16
C ASN A 50 -4.13 1.48 0.95
N PHE A 51 -3.70 0.31 0.51
CA PHE A 51 -2.31 0.00 0.21
C PHE A 51 -1.82 0.63 -1.11
N HIS A 52 -2.73 0.95 -2.04
CA HIS A 52 -2.37 1.55 -3.33
C HIS A 52 -2.55 3.07 -3.32
N GLY A 53 -1.47 3.83 -3.56
CA GLY A 53 -1.54 5.28 -3.78
C GLY A 53 -0.48 6.17 -3.11
N HIS A 54 0.65 5.62 -2.64
CA HIS A 54 1.72 6.43 -2.04
C HIS A 54 2.50 7.25 -3.07
N TYR A 55 2.97 8.43 -2.66
CA TYR A 55 3.84 9.30 -3.46
C TYR A 55 5.28 9.13 -3.01
N TYR A 56 6.11 8.51 -3.85
CA TYR A 56 7.52 8.30 -3.55
C TYR A 56 8.40 9.35 -4.21
N THR A 57 9.36 9.87 -3.45
CA THR A 57 10.32 10.92 -3.88
C THR A 57 11.22 10.46 -5.02
N ASP A 58 11.48 9.15 -5.10
CA ASP A 58 12.34 8.51 -6.10
C ASP A 58 11.56 7.91 -7.28
N SER A 59 10.25 8.13 -7.37
CA SER A 59 9.40 7.52 -8.40
C SER A 59 9.78 7.89 -9.85
N GLN A 60 10.58 8.95 -10.06
CA GLN A 60 11.15 9.32 -11.35
C GLN A 60 12.29 8.39 -11.80
N ALA A 61 13.01 7.77 -10.86
CA ALA A 61 14.27 7.08 -11.13
C ALA A 61 14.14 5.94 -12.15
N LEU A 62 13.01 5.21 -12.15
CA LEU A 62 12.77 4.15 -13.13
C LEU A 62 12.48 4.71 -14.53
N ASP A 63 11.74 5.81 -14.60
CA ASP A 63 11.36 6.45 -15.86
C ASP A 63 12.54 7.16 -16.53
N ASP A 64 13.52 7.65 -15.76
CA ASP A 64 14.78 8.17 -16.29
C ASP A 64 15.60 7.10 -17.05
N ILE A 65 15.36 5.82 -16.76
CA ILE A 65 16.07 4.71 -17.39
C ILE A 65 15.23 4.07 -18.51
N LEU A 66 13.95 3.82 -18.24
CA LEU A 66 13.07 3.08 -19.15
C LEU A 66 12.21 3.98 -20.06
N HIS A 67 11.98 5.23 -19.67
CA HIS A 67 11.09 6.17 -20.37
C HIS A 67 9.72 5.56 -20.66
N PHE A 68 9.11 4.91 -19.65
CA PHE A 68 7.87 4.16 -19.82
C PHE A 68 6.62 5.05 -19.76
N ARG A 69 6.74 6.30 -19.30
CA ARG A 69 5.63 7.26 -19.23
C ARG A 69 5.36 7.89 -20.58
N CYS A 70 4.65 7.14 -21.42
CA CYS A 70 4.33 7.57 -22.79
C CYS A 70 2.97 8.28 -22.92
N VAL A 71 2.20 8.39 -21.84
CA VAL A 71 0.85 8.96 -21.84
C VAL A 71 0.87 10.30 -21.10
N ASP A 72 0.67 11.38 -21.85
CA ASP A 72 0.49 12.70 -21.26
C ASP A 72 -0.85 12.80 -20.54
N PHE A 73 -0.82 13.38 -19.34
CA PHE A 73 -1.98 13.48 -18.47
C PHE A 73 -3.10 14.34 -19.06
N ASP A 74 -2.75 15.53 -19.58
CA ASP A 74 -3.75 16.47 -20.09
C ASP A 74 -4.37 15.93 -21.37
N GLN A 75 -3.53 15.36 -22.24
CA GLN A 75 -3.99 14.71 -23.46
C GLN A 75 -4.89 13.50 -23.18
N TYR A 76 -4.54 12.67 -22.18
CA TYR A 76 -5.36 11.52 -21.79
C TYR A 76 -6.77 11.95 -21.37
N TRP A 77 -6.87 12.90 -20.44
CA TRP A 77 -8.16 13.36 -19.95
C TRP A 77 -8.94 14.16 -20.99
N ALA A 78 -8.27 14.93 -21.86
CA ALA A 78 -8.92 15.56 -23.00
C ALA A 78 -9.57 14.54 -23.94
N ASN A 79 -8.87 13.42 -24.22
CA ASN A 79 -9.41 12.34 -25.05
C ASN A 79 -10.59 11.63 -24.37
N VAL A 80 -10.47 11.28 -23.08
CA VAL A 80 -11.56 10.67 -22.31
C VAL A 80 -12.80 11.56 -22.33
N ASN A 81 -12.63 12.86 -22.08
CA ASN A 81 -13.75 13.81 -22.07
C ASN A 81 -14.40 13.92 -23.45
N ALA A 82 -13.60 14.06 -24.51
CA ALA A 82 -14.13 14.15 -25.88
C ALA A 82 -14.89 12.87 -26.28
N GLU A 83 -14.42 11.69 -25.88
CA GLU A 83 -15.12 10.43 -26.12
C GLU A 83 -16.46 10.36 -25.38
N VAL A 84 -16.49 10.73 -24.10
CA VAL A 84 -17.75 10.74 -23.33
C VAL A 84 -18.72 11.78 -23.88
N GLU A 85 -18.26 12.97 -24.25
CA GLU A 85 -19.09 13.99 -24.89
C GLU A 85 -19.71 13.49 -26.19
N ALA A 86 -18.93 12.82 -27.04
CA ALA A 86 -19.41 12.22 -28.29
C ALA A 86 -20.45 11.11 -28.02
N MET A 87 -20.23 10.27 -27.00
CA MET A 87 -21.20 9.26 -26.57
C MET A 87 -22.50 9.90 -26.07
N MET A 88 -22.40 10.94 -25.26
CA MET A 88 -23.56 11.62 -24.65
C MET A 88 -24.34 12.49 -25.65
N ALA A 89 -23.73 12.88 -26.77
CA ALA A 89 -24.42 13.53 -27.89
C ALA A 89 -25.39 12.57 -28.63
N ASN A 90 -25.20 11.25 -28.51
CA ASN A 90 -26.12 10.26 -29.06
C ASN A 90 -27.28 9.99 -28.08
N PRO A 91 -28.55 10.33 -28.42
CA PRO A 91 -29.68 10.19 -27.50
C PRO A 91 -29.94 8.75 -27.02
N MET A 92 -29.64 7.74 -27.86
CA MET A 92 -29.82 6.33 -27.48
C MET A 92 -28.76 5.89 -26.46
N ILE A 93 -27.50 6.24 -26.68
CA ILE A 93 -26.41 5.93 -25.74
C ILE A 93 -26.64 6.65 -24.42
N ARG A 94 -26.96 7.95 -24.49
CA ARG A 94 -27.29 8.76 -23.30
C ARG A 94 -28.41 8.15 -22.46
N ALA A 95 -29.46 7.61 -23.09
CA ALA A 95 -30.55 6.96 -22.37
C ALA A 95 -30.16 5.62 -21.71
N MET A 96 -29.06 5.00 -22.15
CA MET A 96 -28.51 3.76 -21.56
C MET A 96 -27.47 4.02 -20.46
N MET A 97 -26.89 5.22 -20.41
CA MET A 97 -25.91 5.57 -19.38
C MET A 97 -26.57 5.62 -17.99
N PRO A 98 -25.93 5.06 -16.96
CA PRO A 98 -26.52 5.01 -15.63
C PRO A 98 -26.58 6.41 -15.02
N THR A 99 -27.65 6.69 -14.28
CA THR A 99 -27.71 7.85 -13.38
C THR A 99 -26.87 7.60 -12.12
N ALA A 100 -26.55 8.65 -11.37
CA ALA A 100 -25.86 8.52 -10.09
C ALA A 100 -26.59 7.57 -9.13
N GLU A 101 -27.92 7.67 -9.09
CA GLU A 101 -28.78 6.79 -8.28
C GLU A 101 -28.67 5.32 -8.72
N GLN A 102 -28.65 5.04 -10.03
CA GLN A 102 -28.46 3.68 -10.54
C GLN A 102 -27.05 3.15 -10.21
N MET A 103 -26.02 3.98 -10.30
CA MET A 103 -24.66 3.61 -9.89
C MET A 103 -24.60 3.31 -8.39
N LYS A 104 -25.22 4.15 -7.55
CA LYS A 104 -25.31 3.95 -6.10
C LYS A 104 -26.02 2.64 -5.74
N GLN A 105 -27.13 2.33 -6.42
CA GLN A 105 -27.83 1.05 -6.27
C GLN A 105 -26.97 -0.13 -6.70
N GLY A 106 -26.23 0.00 -7.82
CA GLY A 106 -25.26 -0.99 -8.27
C GLY A 106 -24.16 -1.25 -7.24
N ASN A 107 -23.55 -0.18 -6.72
CA ASN A 107 -22.56 -0.23 -5.64
C ASN A 107 -23.11 -0.92 -4.39
N ALA A 108 -24.36 -0.64 -4.00
CA ALA A 108 -25.00 -1.31 -2.88
C ALA A 108 -25.20 -2.82 -3.10
N GLN A 109 -25.40 -3.29 -4.34
CA GLN A 109 -25.41 -4.73 -4.62
C GLN A 109 -24.02 -5.35 -4.57
N VAL A 110 -23.00 -4.63 -5.06
CA VAL A 110 -21.60 -5.06 -4.97
C VAL A 110 -21.16 -5.16 -3.51
N ALA A 111 -21.55 -4.20 -2.68
CA ALA A 111 -21.22 -4.15 -1.26
C ALA A 111 -21.76 -5.35 -0.45
N LYS A 112 -22.77 -6.06 -0.93
CA LYS A 112 -23.32 -7.28 -0.31
C LYS A 112 -22.58 -8.56 -0.67
N LYS A 113 -21.68 -8.52 -1.67
CA LYS A 113 -20.87 -9.68 -2.04
C LYS A 113 -19.76 -9.89 -1.01
N PRO A 114 -19.18 -11.10 -0.90
CA PRO A 114 -18.02 -11.34 -0.05
C PRO A 114 -16.94 -10.28 -0.24
N MET A 115 -16.33 -9.82 0.86
CA MET A 115 -15.35 -8.72 0.92
C MET A 115 -15.93 -7.31 0.71
N GLY A 116 -17.25 -7.16 0.56
CA GLY A 116 -17.93 -5.87 0.45
C GLY A 116 -18.30 -5.26 1.82
N PHE A 117 -18.58 -3.95 1.82
CA PHE A 117 -18.96 -3.20 3.03
C PHE A 117 -20.21 -3.79 3.72
N SER A 118 -21.33 -3.95 3.02
CA SER A 118 -22.53 -4.52 3.66
C SER A 118 -22.30 -5.95 4.11
N TRP A 119 -21.60 -6.76 3.31
CA TRP A 119 -21.30 -8.15 3.68
C TRP A 119 -20.52 -8.24 5.00
N MET A 120 -19.46 -7.44 5.19
CA MET A 120 -18.65 -7.54 6.41
C MET A 120 -19.46 -7.19 7.66
N PHE A 121 -20.35 -6.21 7.58
CA PHE A 121 -21.23 -5.83 8.69
C PHE A 121 -22.39 -6.81 8.89
N ASP A 122 -23.07 -7.22 7.82
CA ASP A 122 -24.23 -8.12 7.85
C ASP A 122 -23.86 -9.53 8.32
N THR A 123 -22.61 -9.95 8.08
CA THR A 123 -22.11 -11.29 8.45
C THR A 123 -21.08 -11.27 9.58
N ASN A 124 -20.95 -10.14 10.29
CA ASN A 124 -20.07 -9.96 11.46
C ASN A 124 -18.62 -10.39 11.23
N GLN A 125 -18.03 -9.94 10.13
CA GLN A 125 -16.63 -10.18 9.78
C GLN A 125 -15.76 -9.14 10.49
N GLU A 126 -15.55 -9.31 11.81
CA GLU A 126 -14.82 -8.32 12.62
C GLU A 126 -13.42 -8.04 12.08
N ASP A 127 -12.68 -9.06 11.65
CA ASP A 127 -11.37 -8.91 11.02
C ASP A 127 -11.41 -7.91 9.85
N TRP A 128 -12.40 -8.03 8.96
CA TRP A 128 -12.57 -7.10 7.85
C TRP A 128 -12.89 -5.68 8.33
N ILE A 129 -13.72 -5.55 9.37
CA ILE A 129 -14.08 -4.25 9.95
C ILE A 129 -12.83 -3.58 10.57
N HIS A 130 -12.02 -4.34 11.32
CA HIS A 130 -10.75 -3.86 11.87
C HIS A 130 -9.79 -3.42 10.77
N ALA A 131 -9.63 -4.22 9.71
CA ALA A 131 -8.72 -3.90 8.61
C ALA A 131 -9.06 -2.59 7.88
N PHE A 132 -10.35 -2.30 7.69
CA PHE A 132 -10.77 -1.12 6.92
C PHE A 132 -11.07 0.12 7.75
N PHE A 133 -11.46 -0.06 9.01
CA PHE A 133 -11.99 1.02 9.85
C PHE A 133 -11.39 1.06 11.26
N GLY A 134 -10.58 0.08 11.67
CA GLY A 134 -10.05 -0.04 13.02
C GLY A 134 -11.09 -0.57 14.02
N SER A 135 -12.34 -0.09 13.98
CA SER A 135 -13.45 -0.66 14.77
C SER A 135 -14.83 -0.27 14.19
N ARG A 136 -15.89 -0.88 14.73
CA ARG A 136 -17.29 -0.49 14.40
C ARG A 136 -17.61 0.92 14.87
N GLU A 137 -17.11 1.31 16.04
CA GLU A 137 -17.27 2.65 16.61
C GLU A 137 -16.57 3.70 15.75
N LYS A 138 -15.33 3.43 15.34
CA LYS A 138 -14.57 4.31 14.42
C LYS A 138 -15.28 4.44 13.08
N GLN A 139 -15.85 3.36 12.54
CA GLN A 139 -16.65 3.40 11.32
C GLN A 139 -17.92 4.24 11.49
N ALA A 140 -18.68 4.03 12.57
CA ALA A 140 -19.93 4.73 12.85
C ALA A 140 -19.72 6.23 13.14
N ALA A 141 -18.53 6.62 13.60
CA ALA A 141 -18.14 8.00 13.84
C ALA A 141 -17.78 8.79 12.57
N ILE A 142 -17.67 8.13 11.41
CA ILE A 142 -17.38 8.83 10.15
C ILE A 142 -18.61 9.66 9.76
N PRO A 143 -18.47 10.99 9.56
CA PRO A 143 -19.60 11.81 9.11
C PRO A 143 -19.94 11.49 7.65
N SER A 144 -21.21 11.65 7.29
CA SER A 144 -21.62 11.76 5.88
C SER A 144 -21.13 13.07 5.27
N PHE A 145 -21.30 13.23 3.94
CA PHE A 145 -21.03 14.52 3.30
C PHE A 145 -21.94 15.63 3.84
N GLU A 146 -23.21 15.34 4.11
CA GLU A 146 -24.16 16.29 4.72
C GLU A 146 -23.78 16.67 6.15
N GLU A 147 -23.15 15.76 6.90
CA GLU A 147 -22.61 15.98 8.24
C GLU A 147 -21.24 16.68 8.22
N GLY A 148 -20.70 16.98 7.03
CA GLY A 148 -19.49 17.78 6.86
C GLY A 148 -18.22 16.98 6.64
N PHE A 149 -18.31 15.73 6.16
CA PHE A 149 -17.12 15.00 5.70
C PHE A 149 -16.39 15.78 4.61
N LYS A 150 -15.07 15.91 4.76
CA LYS A 150 -14.22 16.66 3.81
C LYS A 150 -13.34 15.70 3.04
N LEU A 151 -13.41 15.80 1.72
CA LEU A 151 -12.43 15.22 0.83
C LEU A 151 -11.11 15.98 1.00
N TYR A 152 -10.01 15.23 1.04
CA TYR A 152 -8.67 15.75 1.28
C TYR A 152 -7.73 15.25 0.21
N HIS A 153 -6.84 16.14 -0.26
CA HIS A 153 -5.69 15.80 -1.09
C HIS A 153 -4.44 15.78 -0.19
N PRO A 154 -3.69 14.67 -0.10
CA PRO A 154 -2.45 14.60 0.66
C PRO A 154 -1.43 15.64 0.22
N ASP A 155 -0.65 16.20 1.15
CA ASP A 155 0.47 17.06 0.78
C ASP A 155 1.47 16.28 -0.08
N ASP A 156 1.64 16.70 -1.33
CA ASP A 156 2.52 16.09 -2.30
C ASP A 156 3.75 16.96 -2.65
N GLN A 157 3.91 18.09 -1.94
CA GLN A 157 4.99 19.06 -2.11
C GLN A 157 6.07 18.91 -1.03
N HIS A 158 5.69 18.47 0.17
CA HIS A 158 6.62 18.32 1.30
C HIS A 158 6.82 16.84 1.65
N PRO A 159 7.84 16.17 1.10
CA PRO A 159 8.08 14.77 1.41
C PRO A 159 8.53 14.59 2.86
N THR A 160 8.11 13.47 3.44
CA THR A 160 8.64 12.97 4.72
C THR A 160 9.54 11.78 4.43
N TYR A 161 10.71 11.75 5.07
CA TYR A 161 11.68 10.66 4.93
C TYR A 161 11.61 9.76 6.15
N LEU A 162 11.67 8.44 5.92
CA LEU A 162 11.80 7.47 7.00
C LEU A 162 13.25 7.44 7.47
N ASP A 163 13.46 7.41 8.78
CA ASP A 163 14.75 7.03 9.35
C ASP A 163 14.93 5.53 9.18
N HIS A 164 16.03 5.06 8.58
CA HIS A 164 16.29 3.64 8.42
C HIS A 164 17.16 3.04 9.53
N GLY A 165 17.60 3.86 10.48
CA GLY A 165 18.45 3.48 11.60
C GLY A 165 19.94 3.39 11.25
N TYR A 166 20.37 3.88 10.09
CA TYR A 166 21.77 3.90 9.67
C TYR A 166 22.07 5.09 8.76
N ASP A 167 23.35 5.32 8.47
CA ASP A 167 23.80 6.41 7.60
C ASP A 167 23.59 6.05 6.12
N GLU A 168 22.48 6.49 5.55
CA GLU A 168 22.10 6.26 4.15
C GLU A 168 22.96 7.04 3.14
N SER A 169 23.87 7.92 3.59
CA SER A 169 24.85 8.56 2.69
C SER A 169 25.97 7.60 2.27
N LYS A 170 26.13 6.49 2.99
CA LYS A 170 27.11 5.44 2.67
C LYS A 170 26.52 4.45 1.66
N PRO A 171 27.27 4.06 0.62
CA PRO A 171 26.91 2.92 -0.22
C PRO A 171 26.75 1.64 0.61
N LEU A 172 25.80 0.77 0.26
CA LEU A 172 25.54 -0.47 0.98
C LEU A 172 26.79 -1.36 1.10
N GLU A 173 27.65 -1.34 0.07
CA GLU A 173 28.90 -2.11 0.01
C GLU A 173 29.96 -1.61 0.99
N GLN A 174 29.78 -0.42 1.55
CA GLN A 174 30.69 0.21 2.52
C GLN A 174 30.13 0.17 3.95
N LEU A 175 28.98 -0.47 4.16
CA LEU A 175 28.39 -0.58 5.49
C LEU A 175 29.25 -1.47 6.38
N THR A 176 29.51 -1.01 7.58
CA THR A 176 30.25 -1.78 8.58
C THR A 176 29.29 -2.61 9.43
N LYS A 177 29.82 -3.55 10.21
CA LYS A 177 29.05 -4.24 11.26
C LYS A 177 28.25 -3.28 12.14
N ALA A 178 28.86 -2.16 12.53
CA ALA A 178 28.22 -1.15 13.36
C ALA A 178 27.04 -0.46 12.66
N ASP A 179 27.08 -0.32 11.33
CA ASP A 179 25.95 0.21 10.56
C ASP A 179 24.82 -0.83 10.47
N LEU A 180 25.15 -2.09 10.20
CA LEU A 180 24.17 -3.20 10.16
C LEU A 180 23.51 -3.43 11.52
N ASP A 181 24.26 -3.30 12.61
CA ASP A 181 23.74 -3.44 13.98
C ASP A 181 22.74 -2.36 14.31
N LYS A 182 23.01 -1.10 13.93
CA LYS A 182 22.05 -0.03 14.12
C LYS A 182 20.80 -0.24 13.26
N ALA A 183 20.97 -0.62 11.99
CA ALA A 183 19.85 -0.88 11.10
C ALA A 183 18.96 -2.05 11.57
N ALA A 184 19.57 -3.12 12.09
CA ALA A 184 18.87 -4.26 12.66
C ALA A 184 18.16 -3.91 13.97
N ALA A 185 18.86 -3.22 14.88
CA ALA A 185 18.29 -2.77 16.15
C ALA A 185 17.11 -1.82 15.92
N PHE A 186 17.19 -0.95 14.91
CA PHE A 186 16.09 -0.07 14.52
C PHE A 186 14.90 -0.82 13.90
N ARG A 187 15.09 -2.08 13.50
CA ARG A 187 14.02 -3.02 13.10
C ARG A 187 13.62 -4.00 14.22
N GLY A 188 14.09 -3.74 15.44
CA GLY A 188 13.81 -4.56 16.62
C GLY A 188 14.65 -5.84 16.73
N GLY A 189 15.70 -5.99 15.93
CA GLY A 189 16.46 -7.22 15.84
C GLY A 189 17.96 -7.05 15.87
N GLU A 190 18.67 -8.07 15.42
CA GLU A 190 20.12 -8.19 15.49
C GLU A 190 20.69 -8.68 14.15
N CYS A 191 21.84 -8.14 13.74
CA CYS A 191 22.66 -8.72 12.68
C CYS A 191 23.65 -9.71 13.32
N LEU A 192 23.64 -10.96 12.85
CA LEU A 192 24.41 -12.04 13.47
C LEU A 192 25.80 -12.26 12.84
N GLU A 193 26.08 -11.63 11.70
CA GLU A 193 27.35 -11.76 10.98
C GLU A 193 28.29 -10.60 11.28
N ASP A 194 29.60 -10.85 11.40
CA ASP A 194 30.62 -9.83 11.65
C ASP A 194 30.82 -8.86 10.46
N ASN A 195 30.37 -9.22 9.25
CA ASN A 195 30.39 -8.38 8.06
C ASN A 195 29.35 -8.87 7.04
N HIS A 196 28.98 -8.02 6.07
CA HIS A 196 28.00 -8.40 5.05
C HIS A 196 28.59 -9.14 3.84
N GLY A 197 29.90 -9.04 3.59
CA GLY A 197 30.50 -9.54 2.36
C GLY A 197 29.85 -8.95 1.10
N ASP A 198 29.25 -9.79 0.27
CA ASP A 198 28.46 -9.37 -0.89
C ASP A 198 27.03 -9.01 -0.47
N ILE A 199 26.61 -7.77 -0.72
CA ILE A 199 25.30 -7.25 -0.28
C ILE A 199 24.09 -7.99 -0.88
N TYR A 200 24.30 -8.80 -1.91
CA TYR A 200 23.26 -9.62 -2.55
C TYR A 200 23.20 -11.05 -2.02
N LYS A 201 24.18 -11.48 -1.23
CA LYS A 201 24.16 -12.81 -0.60
C LYS A 201 23.42 -12.76 0.74
N PRO A 202 22.61 -13.77 1.06
CA PRO A 202 21.94 -13.84 2.35
C PRO A 202 22.94 -13.93 3.50
N ILE A 203 22.69 -13.13 4.54
CA ILE A 203 23.36 -13.22 5.84
C ILE A 203 22.33 -13.49 6.93
N ALA A 204 22.78 -13.95 8.10
CA ALA A 204 21.90 -14.27 9.21
C ALA A 204 21.47 -13.01 10.00
N TRP A 205 20.16 -12.91 10.23
CA TRP A 205 19.52 -11.88 11.03
C TRP A 205 18.64 -12.54 12.09
N LYS A 206 18.33 -11.80 13.15
CA LYS A 206 17.37 -12.19 14.16
C LYS A 206 16.35 -11.09 14.39
N CYS A 207 15.06 -11.41 14.43
CA CYS A 207 14.03 -10.41 14.73
C CYS A 207 13.75 -10.28 16.24
N ALA A 208 12.87 -9.34 16.59
CA ALA A 208 12.43 -9.11 17.98
C ALA A 208 11.83 -10.36 18.64
N ASP A 209 11.14 -11.20 17.86
CA ASP A 209 10.51 -12.43 18.34
C ASP A 209 11.50 -13.60 18.46
N GLY A 210 12.77 -13.37 18.11
CA GLY A 210 13.84 -14.36 18.24
C GLY A 210 14.02 -15.30 17.04
N HIS A 211 13.20 -15.17 16.00
CA HIS A 211 13.35 -15.94 14.76
C HIS A 211 14.67 -15.58 14.07
N THR A 212 15.42 -16.60 13.66
CA THR A 212 16.65 -16.43 12.89
C THR A 212 16.36 -16.73 11.42
N PHE A 213 16.61 -15.76 10.55
CA PHE A 213 16.32 -15.85 9.12
C PHE A 213 17.48 -15.34 8.29
N HIS A 214 17.54 -15.78 7.03
CA HIS A 214 18.59 -15.39 6.10
C HIS A 214 18.01 -14.46 5.04
N SER A 215 18.59 -13.27 4.91
CA SER A 215 18.21 -12.29 3.88
C SER A 215 19.43 -11.47 3.50
N SER A 216 19.48 -10.98 2.27
CA SER A 216 20.60 -10.14 1.82
C SER A 216 20.48 -8.73 2.38
N VAL A 217 21.61 -8.03 2.56
CA VAL A 217 21.61 -6.63 3.00
C VAL A 217 20.78 -5.76 2.05
N ASN A 218 20.89 -5.99 0.75
CA ASN A 218 20.07 -5.28 -0.24
C ASN A 218 18.57 -5.52 -0.04
N ALA A 219 18.13 -6.76 0.20
CA ALA A 219 16.73 -7.06 0.44
C ALA A 219 16.20 -6.41 1.74
N VAL A 220 17.01 -6.41 2.80
CA VAL A 220 16.62 -5.84 4.10
C VAL A 220 16.59 -4.31 4.09
N LEU A 221 17.63 -3.67 3.55
CA LEU A 221 17.81 -2.22 3.65
C LEU A 221 17.17 -1.46 2.48
N ASN A 222 17.30 -1.94 1.24
CA ASN A 222 16.64 -1.31 0.08
C ASN A 222 15.24 -1.87 -0.16
N GLY A 223 15.04 -3.18 -0.01
CA GLY A 223 13.75 -3.84 -0.26
C GLY A 223 12.75 -3.75 0.88
N GLY A 224 13.20 -3.36 2.09
CA GLY A 224 12.37 -3.31 3.29
C GLY A 224 11.94 -4.70 3.80
N HIS A 225 12.53 -5.78 3.29
CA HIS A 225 12.23 -7.13 3.75
C HIS A 225 12.75 -7.37 5.18
N TRP A 226 12.03 -8.15 5.97
CA TRP A 226 12.46 -8.52 7.31
C TRP A 226 12.14 -9.99 7.59
N CYS A 227 11.68 -10.31 8.80
CA CYS A 227 11.40 -11.68 9.22
C CYS A 227 10.17 -12.25 8.50
N PRO A 228 10.31 -13.33 7.70
CA PRO A 228 9.18 -13.96 7.04
C PRO A 228 8.29 -14.76 8.01
N GLU A 229 8.86 -15.25 9.12
CA GLU A 229 8.12 -16.00 10.14
C GLU A 229 7.13 -15.12 10.91
N CYS A 230 7.51 -13.87 11.23
CA CYS A 230 6.59 -12.90 11.86
C CYS A 230 5.37 -12.57 10.97
N LEU A 231 5.44 -12.85 9.67
CA LEU A 231 4.38 -12.57 8.69
C LEU A 231 3.74 -13.85 8.15
N ALA A 232 4.01 -15.01 8.76
CA ALA A 232 3.58 -16.29 8.21
C ALA A 232 2.08 -16.53 8.38
N HIS A 233 1.54 -16.25 9.56
CA HIS A 233 0.21 -16.76 9.94
C HIS A 233 -0.80 -15.68 10.28
N GLU A 234 -0.35 -14.46 10.57
CA GLU A 234 -1.23 -13.40 11.03
C GLU A 234 -0.73 -12.02 10.63
N TRP A 235 -1.69 -11.12 10.45
CA TRP A 235 -1.48 -9.70 10.33
C TRP A 235 -1.52 -9.07 11.71
N ASN A 236 -0.35 -8.96 12.35
CA ASN A 236 -0.18 -8.44 13.72
C ASN A 236 0.76 -7.22 13.73
N TYR A 237 0.44 -6.24 12.89
CA TYR A 237 1.28 -5.06 12.68
C TYR A 237 1.36 -4.16 13.92
N ALA A 238 0.31 -4.15 14.75
CA ALA A 238 0.32 -3.45 16.03
C ALA A 238 1.41 -3.97 16.99
N ALA A 239 1.54 -5.29 17.14
CA ALA A 239 2.60 -5.86 17.97
C ALA A 239 3.98 -5.61 17.35
N MET A 240 4.10 -5.76 16.03
CA MET A 240 5.36 -5.47 15.32
C MET A 240 5.82 -4.02 15.51
N ALA A 241 4.92 -3.04 15.39
CA ALA A 241 5.24 -1.62 15.55
C ALA A 241 5.78 -1.28 16.95
N LYS A 242 5.39 -2.03 17.99
CA LYS A 242 5.90 -1.82 19.36
C LYS A 242 7.36 -2.19 19.53
N VAL A 243 7.86 -3.11 18.70
CA VAL A 243 9.23 -3.64 18.80
C VAL A 243 10.11 -3.27 17.61
N ASN A 244 9.54 -2.77 16.52
CA ASN A 244 10.23 -2.38 15.30
C ASN A 244 10.07 -0.86 15.05
N PRO A 245 10.99 -0.03 15.55
CA PRO A 245 10.97 1.42 15.36
C PRO A 245 10.86 1.86 13.90
N PHE A 246 11.52 1.15 12.98
CA PHE A 246 11.44 1.42 11.54
C PHE A 246 9.99 1.35 11.05
N TYR A 247 9.31 0.24 11.36
CA TYR A 247 7.92 0.02 10.96
C TYR A 247 6.94 0.95 11.70
N ALA A 248 7.24 1.29 12.96
CA ALA A 248 6.43 2.19 13.78
C ALA A 248 6.24 3.58 13.15
N GLN A 249 7.19 4.05 12.34
CA GLN A 249 7.09 5.31 11.60
C GLN A 249 5.93 5.33 10.59
N VAL A 250 5.50 4.16 10.11
CA VAL A 250 4.39 4.03 9.15
C VAL A 250 3.09 3.67 9.87
N TRP A 251 3.15 2.82 10.89
CA TRP A 251 1.99 2.40 11.68
C TRP A 251 1.40 3.54 12.52
N ASN A 252 2.22 4.17 13.37
CA ASN A 252 1.74 5.11 14.38
C ASN A 252 1.02 6.36 13.83
N PRO A 253 1.38 6.92 12.66
CA PRO A 253 0.63 8.05 12.10
C PRO A 253 -0.76 7.68 11.57
N GLN A 254 -1.02 6.40 11.33
CA GLN A 254 -2.27 5.91 10.72
C GLN A 254 -3.21 5.24 11.73
N HIS A 255 -2.67 4.82 12.87
CA HIS A 255 -3.35 4.00 13.86
C HIS A 255 -3.30 4.62 15.24
N ASP A 256 -4.37 4.47 16.00
CA ASP A 256 -4.39 4.88 17.39
C ASP A 256 -3.60 3.90 18.26
N ALA A 257 -3.18 4.33 19.45
CA ALA A 257 -2.36 3.50 20.33
C ALA A 257 -3.08 2.23 20.84
N ASP A 258 -4.41 2.20 20.75
CA ASP A 258 -5.28 1.08 21.12
C ASP A 258 -5.66 0.18 19.94
N ASP A 259 -5.23 0.50 18.70
CA ASP A 259 -5.38 -0.43 17.57
C ASP A 259 -4.42 -1.61 17.76
N ASP A 260 -4.92 -2.72 18.32
CA ASP A 260 -4.15 -3.91 18.68
C ASP A 260 -4.67 -5.21 18.05
N TYR A 261 -5.52 -5.09 17.02
CA TYR A 261 -6.11 -6.22 16.34
C TYR A 261 -5.05 -7.09 15.63
N CYS A 262 -5.33 -8.39 15.60
CA CYS A 262 -4.52 -9.40 14.95
C CYS A 262 -5.43 -10.22 14.04
N ILE A 263 -5.13 -10.27 12.74
CA ILE A 263 -5.98 -10.93 11.75
C ILE A 263 -5.30 -12.21 11.23
N PRO A 264 -5.89 -13.40 11.45
CA PRO A 264 -5.33 -14.64 10.91
C PRO A 264 -5.29 -14.62 9.38
N MET A 265 -4.15 -15.01 8.81
CA MET A 265 -4.04 -15.23 7.38
C MET A 265 -4.61 -16.61 7.03
N GLN A 266 -5.46 -16.65 6.00
CA GLN A 266 -5.99 -17.92 5.49
C GLN A 266 -4.90 -18.81 4.85
N TYR A 267 -3.84 -18.19 4.33
CA TYR A 267 -2.74 -18.86 3.66
C TYR A 267 -1.41 -18.27 4.09
N SER A 268 -0.44 -19.14 4.39
CA SER A 268 0.93 -18.76 4.72
C SER A 268 1.84 -19.00 3.52
N ALA A 269 2.32 -17.92 2.90
CA ALA A 269 3.34 -18.01 1.85
C ALA A 269 4.63 -18.67 2.38
N TYR A 270 4.93 -18.47 3.67
CA TYR A 270 6.06 -19.10 4.34
C TYR A 270 5.93 -20.63 4.37
N ASP A 271 4.79 -21.15 4.85
CA ASP A 271 4.57 -22.59 4.95
C ASP A 271 4.51 -23.26 3.57
N ILE A 272 3.88 -22.58 2.59
CA ILE A 272 3.84 -23.05 1.21
C ILE A 272 5.26 -23.14 0.64
N THR A 273 6.10 -22.14 0.88
CA THR A 273 7.50 -22.15 0.42
C THR A 273 8.28 -23.29 1.06
N LYS A 274 8.15 -23.48 2.38
CA LYS A 274 8.82 -24.57 3.09
C LYS A 274 8.42 -25.95 2.58
N LYS A 275 7.12 -26.15 2.36
CA LYS A 275 6.60 -27.38 1.77
C LYS A 275 7.21 -27.65 0.38
N ILE A 276 7.26 -26.63 -0.48
CA ILE A 276 7.84 -26.77 -1.82
C ILE A 276 9.35 -27.09 -1.74
N GLU A 277 10.09 -26.43 -0.85
CA GLU A 277 11.51 -26.70 -0.63
C GLU A 277 11.77 -28.15 -0.19
N GLU A 278 10.92 -28.71 0.67
CA GLU A 278 10.98 -30.10 1.11
C GLU A 278 10.72 -31.06 -0.06
N GLU A 279 9.62 -30.86 -0.80
CA GLU A 279 9.26 -31.67 -1.96
C GLU A 279 10.32 -31.65 -3.08
N LEU A 280 11.08 -30.55 -3.21
CA LEU A 280 12.18 -30.44 -4.17
C LEU A 280 13.46 -31.14 -3.72
N LYS A 281 13.70 -31.28 -2.41
CA LYS A 281 14.86 -32.03 -1.88
C LYS A 281 14.68 -33.54 -1.97
N GLU A 282 13.44 -34.01 -2.03
CA GLU A 282 13.09 -35.43 -2.15
C GLU A 282 13.15 -35.97 -3.60
N LYS A 283 13.38 -35.09 -4.60
CA LYS A 283 13.50 -35.42 -6.02
C LYS A 283 14.95 -35.39 -6.49
#